data_AF-A0A0L0VY28-F1
#
_entry.id   AF-A0A0L0VY28-F1
#
_cell.length_a   1.000
_cell.length_b   1.000
_cell.length_c   1.000
_cell.angle_alpha   90.00
_cell.angle_beta   90.00
_cell.angle_gamma   90.00
#
_symmetry.space_group_name_H-M   'P 1'
#
loop_
_entity.id
_entity.type
_entity.pdbx_description
1 polymer ?
#
loop_
_entity_poly.entity_id
_entity_poly.type
_entity_poly.pdbx_seq_one_letter_code
_entity_poly.pdbx_strand_id
1 'polypeptide(L)'
;MFQMKTILKAKAATYLVIALAVLLCAHLTEAKSKSAPAGNSEIICQESVIPGPRADNKQILCEIRKDEYYACEMSNCNSGKGSPSTNPFSKMTWRKCGQPTATGAPGPQDRTVTGTLNYGVEHENGLMGVRGTEPGVSGDHYYQCSLSQNPQRSHCTGCQHVTLGGPP
;
A
#
# COMPACT_ATOMS: atom_id res chain seq x y z
N MET A 1 65.57 -42.62 -19.13
CA MET A 1 65.47 -41.50 -18.16
C MET A 1 64.39 -40.55 -18.67
N PHE A 2 63.44 -40.19 -17.80
CA PHE A 2 62.22 -39.38 -17.96
C PHE A 2 62.16 -38.32 -19.07
N GLN A 3 61.01 -38.22 -19.76
CA GLN A 3 60.19 -36.98 -19.69
C GLN A 3 58.70 -37.29 -19.88
N MET A 4 57.92 -36.69 -18.99
CA MET A 4 56.49 -36.78 -18.78
C MET A 4 55.94 -35.36 -19.01
N LYS A 5 54.65 -35.25 -19.35
CA LYS A 5 53.79 -34.04 -19.26
C LYS A 5 53.78 -33.08 -20.47
N THR A 6 52.87 -33.35 -21.42
CA THR A 6 52.24 -32.25 -22.19
C THR A 6 50.84 -32.57 -22.71
N ILE A 7 49.96 -33.17 -21.90
CA ILE A 7 48.53 -33.26 -22.26
C ILE A 7 47.65 -32.87 -21.07
N LEU A 8 47.90 -31.71 -20.47
CA LEU A 8 47.06 -31.23 -19.37
C LEU A 8 47.07 -29.71 -19.24
N LYS A 9 46.93 -28.98 -20.36
CA LYS A 9 46.69 -27.52 -20.32
C LYS A 9 45.57 -27.02 -21.24
N ALA A 10 45.12 -27.81 -22.21
CA ALA A 10 44.11 -27.34 -23.17
C ALA A 10 42.66 -27.42 -22.66
N LYS A 11 42.34 -28.29 -21.70
CA LYS A 11 40.95 -28.47 -21.20
C LYS A 11 40.58 -27.59 -20.01
N ALA A 12 41.55 -27.10 -19.22
CA ALA A 12 41.25 -26.30 -18.03
C ALA A 12 40.76 -24.87 -18.38
N ALA A 13 41.28 -24.29 -19.47
CA ALA A 13 40.91 -22.94 -19.90
C ALA A 13 39.45 -22.88 -20.40
N THR A 14 38.95 -23.92 -21.07
CA THR A 14 37.59 -23.95 -21.62
C THR A 14 36.52 -24.05 -20.52
N TYR A 15 36.77 -24.83 -19.46
CA TYR A 15 35.84 -24.94 -18.33
C TYR A 15 35.76 -23.66 -17.50
N LEU A 16 36.86 -22.90 -17.38
CA LEU A 16 36.88 -21.65 -16.62
C LEU A 16 36.06 -20.53 -17.30
N VAL A 17 36.09 -20.48 -18.64
CA VAL A 17 35.30 -19.49 -19.42
C VAL A 17 33.80 -19.80 -19.36
N ILE A 18 33.41 -21.08 -19.40
CA ILE A 18 32.00 -21.48 -19.28
C ILE A 18 31.48 -21.19 -17.87
N ALA A 19 32.26 -21.47 -16.82
CA ALA A 19 31.86 -21.18 -15.44
C ALA A 19 31.67 -19.68 -15.17
N LEU A 20 32.54 -18.82 -15.71
CA LEU A 20 32.40 -17.36 -15.62
C LEU A 20 31.18 -16.82 -16.38
N ALA A 21 30.85 -17.37 -17.55
CA ALA A 21 29.66 -16.96 -18.31
C ALA A 21 28.36 -17.34 -17.59
N VAL A 22 28.29 -18.52 -16.95
CA VAL A 22 27.11 -18.95 -16.19
C VAL A 22 26.95 -18.15 -14.89
N LEU A 23 28.04 -17.80 -14.21
CA LEU A 23 27.98 -16.90 -13.05
C LEU A 23 27.54 -15.48 -13.43
N LEU A 24 28.02 -14.92 -14.55
CA LEU A 24 27.55 -13.60 -15.00
C LEU A 24 26.07 -13.59 -15.43
N CYS A 25 25.55 -14.69 -16.00
CA CYS A 25 24.14 -14.78 -16.35
C CYS A 25 23.22 -14.96 -15.12
N ALA A 26 23.69 -15.58 -14.03
CA ALA A 26 22.89 -15.75 -12.82
C ALA A 26 22.70 -14.44 -12.03
N HIS A 27 23.66 -13.51 -12.12
CA HIS A 27 23.60 -12.23 -11.40
C HIS A 27 22.81 -11.12 -12.13
N LEU A 28 22.33 -11.35 -13.34
CA LEU A 28 21.51 -10.37 -14.08
C LEU A 28 20.00 -10.56 -13.93
N THR A 29 19.54 -11.50 -13.10
CA THR A 29 18.10 -11.79 -12.95
C THR A 29 17.41 -11.03 -11.81
N GLU A 30 18.15 -10.33 -10.96
CA GLU A 30 17.60 -9.49 -9.88
C GLU A 30 17.91 -8.01 -10.08
N ALA A 31 17.55 -7.52 -11.26
CA ALA A 31 17.07 -6.15 -11.37
C ALA A 31 15.77 -6.21 -12.17
N LYS A 32 14.73 -6.82 -11.59
CA LYS A 32 13.38 -6.32 -11.83
C LYS A 32 13.39 -4.90 -11.30
N SER A 33 13.77 -3.96 -12.15
CA SER A 33 13.35 -2.58 -12.06
C SER A 33 11.85 -2.65 -11.83
N LYS A 34 11.43 -2.50 -10.56
CA LYS A 34 10.08 -2.04 -10.23
C LYS A 34 10.00 -0.72 -10.97
N SER A 35 9.48 -0.78 -12.20
CA SER A 35 9.06 0.40 -12.93
C SER A 35 8.09 1.09 -11.99
N ALA A 36 8.59 2.15 -11.34
CA ALA A 36 7.74 3.06 -10.60
C ALA A 36 6.63 3.45 -11.58
N PRO A 37 5.34 3.31 -11.20
CA PRO A 37 4.26 3.66 -12.10
C PRO A 37 4.47 5.11 -12.51
N ALA A 38 4.65 5.33 -13.81
CA ALA A 38 4.88 6.65 -14.36
C ALA A 38 3.64 7.50 -14.11
N GLY A 39 3.68 8.36 -13.08
CA GLY A 39 2.98 9.64 -12.90
C GLY A 39 1.44 9.71 -13.00
N ASN A 40 0.76 8.75 -13.59
CA ASN A 40 -0.64 8.83 -14.04
C ASN A 40 -1.44 7.54 -13.75
N SER A 41 -0.82 6.54 -13.12
CA SER A 41 -1.51 5.31 -12.75
C SER A 41 -2.42 5.56 -11.56
N GLU A 42 -3.68 5.16 -11.66
CA GLU A 42 -4.58 5.12 -10.51
C GLU A 42 -4.08 4.05 -9.53
N ILE A 43 -4.01 4.42 -8.25
CA ILE A 43 -3.64 3.57 -7.13
C ILE A 43 -4.88 3.39 -6.27
N ILE A 44 -5.25 2.14 -6.00
CA ILE A 44 -6.38 1.79 -5.14
C ILE A 44 -5.84 1.47 -3.76
N CYS A 45 -6.23 2.25 -2.75
CA CYS A 45 -5.78 2.06 -1.36
C CYS A 45 -6.53 0.90 -0.71
N GLN A 46 -6.10 -0.32 -1.04
CA GLN A 46 -6.82 -1.54 -0.70
C GLN A 46 -6.89 -1.82 0.81
N GLU A 47 -5.84 -1.47 1.54
CA GLU A 47 -5.69 -1.83 2.95
C GLU A 47 -5.96 -0.64 3.87
N SER A 48 -5.40 0.53 3.58
CA SER A 48 -5.59 1.70 4.43
C SER A 48 -5.35 3.02 3.71
N VAL A 49 -5.92 4.07 4.28
CA VAL A 49 -5.55 5.47 4.03
C VAL A 49 -5.19 6.07 5.37
N ILE A 50 -3.94 6.47 5.55
CA ILE A 50 -3.39 7.03 6.80
C ILE A 50 -2.98 8.49 6.55
N PRO A 51 -3.06 9.40 7.53
CA PRO A 51 -2.46 10.72 7.40
C PRO A 51 -0.99 10.63 6.97
N GLY A 52 -0.60 11.46 6.00
CA GLY A 52 0.76 11.49 5.49
C GLY A 52 1.77 12.06 6.48
N PRO A 53 3.08 11.86 6.22
CA PRO A 53 4.14 12.36 7.09
C PRO A 53 4.29 13.89 7.07
N ARG A 54 3.68 14.58 6.10
CA ARG A 54 3.71 16.04 6.04
C ARG A 54 2.77 16.66 7.08
N ALA A 55 3.29 17.64 7.81
CA ALA A 55 2.56 18.35 8.86
C ALA A 55 1.36 19.17 8.36
N ASP A 56 1.22 19.36 7.04
CA ASP A 56 0.12 20.12 6.45
C ASP A 56 -1.17 19.30 6.26
N ASN A 57 -1.16 18.00 6.58
CA ASN A 57 -2.27 17.06 6.39
C ASN A 57 -2.78 17.01 4.93
N LYS A 58 -2.01 17.49 3.97
CA LYS A 58 -2.38 17.47 2.54
C LYS A 58 -1.99 16.17 1.88
N GLN A 59 -1.03 15.45 2.46
CA GLN A 59 -0.61 14.15 1.98
C GLN A 59 -1.32 13.04 2.75
N ILE A 60 -1.63 11.95 2.06
CA ILE A 60 -2.04 10.68 2.67
C ILE A 60 -1.06 9.58 2.27
N LEU A 61 -0.98 8.55 3.11
CA LEU A 61 -0.36 7.28 2.77
C LEU A 61 -1.45 6.29 2.37
N CYS A 62 -1.41 5.88 1.12
CA CYS A 62 -2.27 4.89 0.51
C CYS A 62 -1.58 3.52 0.61
N GLU A 63 -2.10 2.63 1.44
CA GLU A 63 -1.59 1.26 1.56
C GLU A 63 -2.36 0.34 0.62
N ILE A 64 -1.64 -0.30 -0.30
CA ILE A 64 -2.27 -1.16 -1.33
C ILE A 64 -2.19 -2.64 -1.01
N ARG A 65 -1.26 -3.02 -0.14
CA ARG A 65 -1.12 -4.31 0.52
C ARG A 65 -0.22 -4.09 1.73
N LYS A 66 -0.21 -5.05 2.66
CA LYS A 66 0.61 -5.00 3.87
C LYS A 66 2.04 -4.49 3.57
N ASP A 67 2.41 -3.41 4.24
CA ASP A 67 3.73 -2.76 4.19
C ASP A 67 4.12 -2.15 2.83
N GLU A 68 3.18 -1.96 1.90
CA GLU A 68 3.41 -1.26 0.61
C GLU A 68 2.57 0.01 0.52
N TYR A 69 3.27 1.15 0.57
CA TYR A 69 2.67 2.47 0.68
C TYR A 69 2.99 3.37 -0.51
N TYR A 70 2.00 4.20 -0.83
CA TYR A 70 2.12 5.27 -1.81
C TYR A 70 1.71 6.59 -1.16
N ALA A 71 2.59 7.58 -1.21
CA ALA A 71 2.28 8.93 -0.77
C ALA A 71 1.54 9.68 -1.88
N CYS A 72 0.34 10.17 -1.58
CA CYS A 72 -0.55 10.85 -2.52
C CYS A 72 -0.97 12.21 -1.95
N GLU A 73 -1.12 13.23 -2.78
CA GLU A 73 -1.86 14.43 -2.37
C GLU A 73 -3.34 14.06 -2.19
N MET A 74 -3.93 14.41 -1.04
CA MET A 74 -5.32 14.09 -0.68
C MET A 74 -6.31 14.64 -1.72
N SER A 75 -5.99 15.80 -2.33
CA SER A 75 -6.80 16.40 -3.41
C SER A 75 -6.86 15.54 -4.67
N ASN A 76 -5.96 14.57 -4.83
CA ASN A 76 -5.92 13.65 -5.96
C ASN A 76 -6.64 12.32 -5.65
N CYS A 77 -7.30 12.22 -4.50
CA CYS A 77 -7.96 11.00 -4.05
C CYS A 77 -9.48 11.14 -4.03
N ASN A 78 -10.17 10.13 -4.57
CA ASN A 78 -11.62 10.05 -4.62
C ASN A 78 -12.17 8.92 -3.73
N SER A 79 -13.48 8.88 -3.52
CA SER A 79 -14.15 7.91 -2.65
C SER A 79 -14.40 6.52 -3.26
N GLY A 80 -13.62 6.15 -4.28
CA GLY A 80 -13.72 4.88 -5.03
C GLY A 80 -14.54 4.95 -6.31
N LYS A 81 -14.98 6.15 -6.70
CA LYS A 81 -15.70 6.40 -7.95
C LYS A 81 -15.57 7.85 -8.37
N GLY A 82 -15.61 8.09 -9.67
CA GLY A 82 -15.61 9.43 -10.25
C GLY A 82 -14.28 10.16 -10.02
N SER A 83 -14.33 11.50 -10.09
CA SER A 83 -13.14 12.34 -9.91
C SER A 83 -13.00 12.82 -8.46
N PRO A 84 -11.77 13.14 -7.99
CA PRO A 84 -11.57 13.77 -6.69
C PRO A 84 -12.33 15.10 -6.50
N SER A 85 -12.58 15.85 -7.59
CA SER A 85 -13.34 17.11 -7.54
C SER A 85 -14.83 16.92 -7.27
N THR A 86 -15.41 15.80 -7.70
CA THR A 86 -16.85 15.51 -7.54
C THR A 86 -17.13 14.59 -6.36
N ASN A 87 -16.26 13.61 -6.16
CA ASN A 87 -16.35 12.55 -5.16
C ASN A 87 -15.04 12.49 -4.35
N PRO A 88 -14.65 13.56 -3.64
CA PRO A 88 -13.40 13.56 -2.88
C PRO A 88 -13.38 12.46 -1.83
N PHE A 89 -12.19 11.97 -1.50
CA PHE A 89 -11.94 11.02 -0.41
C PHE A 89 -12.67 11.41 0.89
N SER A 90 -12.66 12.68 1.25
CA SER A 90 -13.29 13.18 2.48
C SER A 90 -14.81 12.96 2.55
N LYS A 91 -15.49 12.74 1.41
CA LYS A 91 -16.92 12.44 1.33
C LYS A 91 -17.23 10.94 1.22
N MET A 92 -16.22 10.09 1.38
CA MET A 92 -16.41 8.65 1.45
C MET A 92 -17.32 8.31 2.63
N THR A 93 -18.24 7.39 2.41
CA THR A 93 -19.28 7.03 3.38
C THR A 93 -19.11 5.59 3.80
N TRP A 94 -19.34 5.30 5.09
CA TRP A 94 -19.22 3.99 5.69
C TRP A 94 -20.50 3.62 6.41
N ARG A 95 -20.98 2.40 6.18
CA ARG A 95 -22.24 1.89 6.70
C ARG A 95 -22.00 0.82 7.74
N LYS A 96 -23.01 0.56 8.58
CA LYS A 96 -22.94 -0.47 9.63
C LYS A 96 -21.67 -0.27 10.45
N CYS A 97 -21.60 0.91 11.06
CA CYS A 97 -20.52 1.33 11.92
C CYS A 97 -21.00 1.43 13.37
N GLY A 98 -20.07 1.28 14.30
CA GLY A 98 -20.29 1.49 15.72
C GLY A 98 -19.02 2.06 16.36
N GLN A 99 -19.18 2.89 17.39
CA GLN A 99 -18.04 3.29 18.19
C GLN A 99 -17.59 2.10 19.06
N PRO A 100 -16.28 1.85 19.23
CA PRO A 100 -15.83 0.80 20.11
C PRO A 100 -16.32 1.01 21.54
N THR A 101 -16.62 -0.08 22.21
CA THR A 101 -16.90 -0.10 23.64
C THR A 101 -15.60 0.13 24.45
N ALA A 102 -15.72 0.30 25.77
CA ALA A 102 -14.56 0.47 26.64
C ALA A 102 -13.57 -0.71 26.60
N THR A 103 -14.01 -1.89 26.17
CA THR A 103 -13.16 -3.08 26.01
C THR A 103 -12.55 -3.21 24.61
N GLY A 104 -12.82 -2.26 23.71
CA GLY A 104 -12.36 -2.29 22.31
C GLY A 104 -13.21 -3.16 21.38
N ALA A 105 -14.25 -3.84 21.91
CA ALA A 105 -15.20 -4.57 21.08
C ALA A 105 -16.08 -3.59 20.27
N PRO A 106 -16.50 -3.95 19.04
CA PRO A 106 -17.40 -3.12 18.25
C PRO A 106 -18.71 -2.85 18.99
N GLY A 107 -19.09 -1.58 19.09
CA GLY A 107 -20.41 -1.19 19.55
C GLY A 107 -21.51 -1.54 18.54
N PRO A 108 -22.77 -1.19 18.83
CA PRO A 108 -23.89 -1.39 17.90
C PRO A 108 -23.58 -0.86 16.50
N GLN A 109 -23.84 -1.69 15.48
CA GLN A 109 -23.48 -1.43 14.08
C GLN A 109 -24.64 -0.78 13.31
N ASP A 110 -25.18 0.32 13.84
CA ASP A 110 -26.35 1.04 13.32
C ASP A 110 -26.02 2.43 12.75
N ARG A 111 -24.76 2.86 12.84
CA ARG A 111 -24.33 4.20 12.44
C ARG A 111 -23.86 4.26 10.99
N THR A 112 -23.87 5.47 10.45
CA THR A 112 -23.32 5.81 9.14
C THR A 112 -22.35 6.97 9.27
N VAL A 113 -21.09 6.75 8.90
CA VAL A 113 -20.05 7.78 8.84
C VAL A 113 -20.08 8.39 7.45
N THR A 114 -20.26 9.71 7.33
CA THR A 114 -20.40 10.39 6.03
C THR A 114 -19.22 11.29 5.68
N GLY A 115 -18.36 11.61 6.65
CA GLY A 115 -17.09 12.30 6.42
C GLY A 115 -15.94 11.41 6.83
N THR A 116 -14.96 11.23 5.95
CA THR A 116 -13.81 10.33 6.19
C THR A 116 -12.53 11.14 6.37
N LEU A 117 -11.77 10.82 7.41
CA LEU A 117 -10.43 11.34 7.65
C LEU A 117 -9.37 10.28 7.34
N ASN A 118 -9.58 9.05 7.79
CA ASN A 118 -8.72 7.90 7.50
C ASN A 118 -9.50 6.59 7.68
N TYR A 119 -8.95 5.50 7.14
CA TYR A 119 -9.46 4.16 7.39
C TYR A 119 -8.37 3.10 7.30
N GLY A 120 -8.60 1.95 7.93
CA GLY A 120 -7.75 0.76 7.82
C GLY A 120 -8.59 -0.51 7.89
N VAL A 121 -8.27 -1.49 7.06
CA VAL A 121 -8.96 -2.77 6.99
C VAL A 121 -8.42 -3.72 8.06
N GLU A 122 -9.32 -4.39 8.77
CA GLU A 122 -9.02 -5.40 9.77
C GLU A 122 -9.64 -6.74 9.33
N HIS A 123 -8.89 -7.49 8.51
CA HIS A 123 -9.39 -8.71 7.89
C HIS A 123 -9.79 -9.80 8.89
N GLU A 124 -9.03 -9.94 9.98
CA GLU A 124 -9.21 -11.00 10.98
C GLU A 124 -10.62 -10.99 11.60
N ASN A 125 -11.13 -9.79 11.87
CA ASN A 125 -12.44 -9.59 12.49
C ASN A 125 -13.54 -9.22 11.47
N GLY A 126 -13.20 -9.14 10.17
CA GLY A 126 -14.14 -8.71 9.14
C GLY A 126 -14.62 -7.28 9.32
N LEU A 127 -13.75 -6.43 9.85
CA LEU A 127 -14.02 -5.04 10.19
C LEU A 127 -13.11 -4.08 9.44
N MET A 128 -13.40 -2.80 9.60
CA MET A 128 -12.46 -1.73 9.29
C MET A 128 -12.59 -0.62 10.32
N GLY A 129 -11.43 -0.09 10.72
CA GLY A 129 -11.34 1.13 11.50
C GLY A 129 -11.54 2.34 10.61
N VAL A 130 -12.38 3.27 11.03
CA VAL A 130 -12.66 4.52 10.30
C VAL A 130 -12.62 5.66 11.29
N ARG A 131 -11.80 6.69 11.00
CA ARG A 131 -11.91 7.98 11.67
C ARG A 131 -12.71 8.92 10.80
N GLY A 132 -13.78 9.51 11.34
CA GLY A 132 -14.73 10.24 10.52
C GLY A 132 -15.79 10.99 11.30
N THR A 133 -16.70 11.64 10.57
CA THR A 133 -17.85 12.37 11.11
C THR A 133 -19.16 11.68 10.77
N GLU A 134 -20.09 11.75 11.72
CA GLU A 134 -21.45 11.21 11.64
C GLU A 134 -22.45 12.39 11.65
N PRO A 135 -23.50 12.35 10.81
CA PRO A 135 -24.52 13.40 10.82
C PRO A 135 -25.16 13.59 12.20
N GLY A 136 -25.21 14.83 12.69
CA GLY A 136 -25.81 15.15 13.98
C GLY A 136 -24.93 14.86 15.20
N VAL A 137 -23.73 14.30 15.01
CA VAL A 137 -22.75 14.07 16.07
C VAL A 137 -21.64 15.12 15.96
N SER A 138 -21.30 15.74 17.10
CA SER A 138 -20.23 16.73 17.14
C SER A 138 -18.85 16.08 17.07
N GLY A 139 -17.97 16.67 16.25
CA GLY A 139 -16.58 16.23 16.10
C GLY A 139 -16.40 14.97 15.26
N ASP A 140 -15.15 14.61 15.03
CA ASP A 140 -14.79 13.30 14.48
C ASP A 140 -14.59 12.27 15.60
N HIS A 141 -14.89 11.02 15.28
CA HIS A 141 -14.71 9.89 16.18
C HIS A 141 -14.09 8.72 15.44
N TYR A 142 -13.61 7.75 16.20
CA TYR A 142 -13.24 6.45 15.67
C TYR A 142 -14.43 5.48 15.70
N TYR A 143 -14.61 4.76 14.60
CA TYR A 143 -15.66 3.79 14.39
C TYR A 143 -15.05 2.47 13.90
N GLN A 144 -15.65 1.36 14.30
CA GLN A 144 -15.48 0.06 13.68
C GLN A 144 -16.68 -0.20 12.79
N CYS A 145 -16.43 -0.42 11.50
CA CYS A 145 -17.45 -0.66 10.49
C CYS A 145 -17.34 -2.06 9.90
N SER A 146 -18.46 -2.65 9.48
CA SER A 146 -18.47 -3.95 8.81
C SER A 146 -17.75 -3.90 7.46
N LEU A 147 -16.74 -4.74 7.26
CA LEU A 147 -15.99 -4.80 6.00
C LEU A 147 -16.88 -5.22 4.82
N SER A 148 -17.75 -6.22 5.04
CA SER A 148 -18.64 -6.76 3.99
C SER A 148 -19.63 -5.72 3.42
N GLN A 149 -19.99 -4.72 4.23
CA GLN A 149 -20.93 -3.67 3.85
C GLN A 149 -20.23 -2.46 3.22
N ASN A 150 -18.90 -2.47 3.23
CA ASN A 150 -18.05 -1.37 2.77
C ASN A 150 -16.93 -1.87 1.85
N PRO A 151 -17.27 -2.42 0.67
CA PRO A 151 -16.28 -2.93 -0.28
C PRO A 151 -15.50 -1.83 -1.00
N GLN A 152 -15.98 -0.59 -0.98
CA GLN A 152 -15.34 0.55 -1.66
C GLN A 152 -13.94 0.85 -1.10
N ARG A 153 -13.05 1.35 -1.96
CA ARG A 153 -11.69 1.81 -1.60
C ARG A 153 -11.41 3.15 -2.23
N SER A 154 -10.53 3.95 -1.61
CA SER A 154 -10.12 5.24 -2.18
C SER A 154 -9.24 4.99 -3.41
N HIS A 155 -9.46 5.77 -4.47
CA HIS A 155 -8.61 5.76 -5.66
C HIS A 155 -7.83 7.07 -5.72
N CYS A 156 -6.54 6.99 -5.93
CA CYS A 156 -5.63 8.13 -5.92
C CYS A 156 -4.75 8.16 -7.17
N THR A 157 -4.39 9.35 -7.65
CA THR A 157 -3.50 9.51 -8.81
C THR A 157 -2.29 10.37 -8.48
N GLY A 158 -1.20 10.21 -9.25
CA GLY A 158 0.03 10.99 -9.05
C GLY A 158 0.76 10.64 -7.76
N CYS A 159 0.58 9.41 -7.27
CA CYS A 159 1.20 8.96 -6.03
C CYS A 159 2.62 8.46 -6.27
N GLN A 160 3.45 8.56 -5.23
CA GLN A 160 4.83 8.08 -5.23
C GLN A 160 4.97 6.92 -4.24
N HIS A 161 5.60 5.83 -4.67
CA HIS A 161 5.92 4.73 -3.77
C HIS A 161 6.84 5.23 -2.65
N VAL A 162 6.56 4.86 -1.40
CA VAL A 162 7.37 5.20 -0.24
C VAL A 162 7.71 3.97 0.58
N THR A 163 8.94 3.90 1.05
CA THR A 163 9.40 2.87 1.99
C THR A 163 9.39 3.50 3.38
N LEU A 164 8.52 2.99 4.26
CA LEU A 164 8.53 3.40 5.67
C LEU A 164 9.70 2.69 6.37
N GLY A 165 10.54 3.43 7.09
CA GLY A 165 11.65 2.86 7.86
C GLY A 165 12.98 2.64 7.12
N GLY A 166 13.25 3.37 6.03
CA GLY A 166 14.60 3.43 5.45
C GLY A 166 15.64 4.01 6.44
N PRO A 167 16.94 3.65 6.32
CA PRO A 167 17.97 4.22 7.17
C PRO A 167 18.05 5.75 6.96
N PRO A 168 18.39 6.52 8.01
CA PRO A 168 18.52 7.97 7.96
C PRO A 168 19.60 8.46 6.97
#